data_AF-A0A1H0XAE3-F1
#
_entry.id   AF-A0A1H0XAE3-F1
#
_cell.length_a   1.000
_cell.length_b   1.000
_cell.length_c   1.000
_cell.angle_alpha   90.00
_cell.angle_beta   90.00
_cell.angle_gamma   90.00
#
_symmetry.space_group_name_H-M   'P 1'
#
loop_
_entity.id
_entity.type
_entity.pdbx_description
1 polymer ?
#
loop_
_entity_poly.entity_id
_entity_poly.type
_entity_poly.pdbx_seq_one_letter_code
_entity_poly.pdbx_strand_id
1 'polypeptide(L)'
;MGLQWNEFELPGKKLPQWKRTFAVDQETGQVFVAAALTGDAEYLVWACASSDGMPTYTRNDHYYVPAEWMASEFSHTKPMCEAITAAADN
;
A
#
# COMPACT_ATOMS: atom_id res chain seq x y z
N MET A 1 17.37 -5.29 -6.59
CA MET A 1 16.20 -6.04 -6.09
C MET A 1 16.04 -5.88 -4.58
N GLY A 2 15.60 -4.69 -4.15
CA GLY A 2 15.32 -4.40 -2.74
C GLY A 2 14.05 -3.59 -2.60
N LEU A 3 13.10 -4.09 -1.81
CA LEU A 3 11.97 -3.31 -1.33
C LEU A 3 12.43 -2.52 -0.11
N GLN A 4 12.36 -1.20 -0.18
CA GLN A 4 12.57 -0.34 0.98
C GLN A 4 11.26 -0.20 1.72
N TRP A 5 11.22 -0.69 2.96
CA TRP A 5 10.03 -0.60 3.79
C TRP A 5 10.12 0.59 4.72
N ASN A 6 9.15 1.48 4.63
CA ASN A 6 9.06 2.71 5.39
C ASN A 6 7.72 2.75 6.16
N GLU A 7 7.63 3.66 7.12
CA GLU A 7 6.42 3.85 7.92
C GLU A 7 5.91 5.28 7.73
N PHE A 8 4.62 5.40 7.41
CA PHE A 8 3.92 6.66 7.19
C PHE A 8 2.96 6.94 8.34
N GLU A 9 3.23 8.01 9.10
CA GLU A 9 2.31 8.47 10.13
C GLU A 9 1.23 9.37 9.52
N LEU A 10 0.01 8.83 9.41
CA LEU A 10 -1.16 9.64 9.08
C LEU A 10 -1.44 10.62 10.23
N PRO A 11 -1.33 11.95 10.02
CA PRO A 11 -1.59 12.93 11.07
C PRO A 11 -3.05 12.82 11.53
N GLY A 12 -3.25 12.55 12.83
CA GLY A 12 -4.57 12.51 13.45
C GLY A 12 -5.25 11.13 13.56
N LYS A 13 -4.64 10.04 13.10
CA LYS A 13 -5.15 8.67 13.34
C LYS A 13 -4.11 7.75 13.96
N LYS A 14 -4.43 7.18 15.13
CA LYS A 14 -3.65 6.09 15.76
C LYS A 14 -3.98 4.77 15.06
N LEU A 15 -3.45 4.58 13.86
CA LEU A 15 -3.49 3.28 13.20
C LEU A 15 -2.34 2.40 13.72
N PRO A 16 -2.54 1.08 13.80
CA PRO A 16 -1.46 0.17 14.17
C PRO A 16 -0.32 0.24 13.14
N GLN A 17 0.91 0.00 13.62
CA GLN A 17 2.15 0.19 12.88
C GLN A 17 2.16 -0.45 11.48
N TRP A 18 1.60 -1.65 11.37
CA TRP A 18 1.51 -2.39 10.10
C TRP A 18 0.65 -1.71 9.04
N LYS A 19 -0.46 -1.03 9.42
CA LYS A 19 -1.30 -0.25 8.51
C LYS A 19 -0.63 1.02 8.00
N ARG A 20 0.38 1.47 8.74
CA ARG A 20 1.21 2.65 8.42
C ARG A 20 2.44 2.26 7.62
N THR A 21 2.75 0.97 7.49
CA THR A 21 3.91 0.53 6.73
C THR A 21 3.60 0.60 5.23
N PHE A 22 4.58 0.97 4.42
CA PHE A 22 4.54 0.89 2.97
C PHE A 22 5.91 0.43 2.45
N ALA A 23 5.93 -0.17 1.27
CA ALA A 23 7.17 -0.55 0.60
C ALA A 23 7.37 0.29 -0.65
N VAL A 24 8.63 0.56 -1.00
CA VAL A 24 9.02 1.22 -2.23
C VAL A 24 9.97 0.28 -2.94
N ASP A 25 9.61 -0.12 -4.15
CA ASP A 25 10.51 -0.86 -5.01
C ASP A 25 11.57 0.09 -5.55
N GLN A 26 12.83 -0.13 -5.15
CA GLN A 26 13.92 0.78 -5.50
C GLN A 26 14.37 0.69 -6.97
N GLU A 27 13.87 -0.28 -7.73
CA GLU A 27 14.23 -0.45 -9.14
C GLU A 27 13.19 0.19 -10.08
N THR A 28 11.92 0.04 -9.73
CA THR A 28 10.79 0.55 -10.51
C THR A 28 10.22 1.86 -9.96
N GLY A 29 10.56 2.21 -8.71
CA GLY A 29 9.94 3.31 -7.98
C GLY A 29 8.52 3.01 -7.51
N GLN A 30 8.02 1.78 -7.70
CA GLN A 30 6.63 1.47 -7.41
C GLN A 30 6.39 1.38 -5.90
N VAL A 31 5.35 2.08 -5.44
CA VAL A 31 4.96 2.12 -4.02
C VAL A 31 3.89 1.07 -3.75
N PHE A 32 4.09 0.30 -2.68
CA PHE A 32 3.19 -0.74 -2.20
C PHE A 32 2.64 -0.36 -0.84
N VAL A 33 1.33 -0.40 -0.70
CA VAL A 33 0.61 0.04 0.49
C VAL A 33 -0.24 -1.09 1.06
N ALA A 34 -0.50 -1.05 2.35
CA ALA A 34 -1.29 -2.09 3.01
C ALA A 34 -2.71 -2.14 2.43
N ALA A 35 -3.14 -3.34 2.01
CA ALA A 35 -4.49 -3.58 1.49
C ALA A 35 -5.59 -3.15 2.46
N ALA A 36 -5.32 -3.18 3.78
CA ALA A 36 -6.25 -2.74 4.81
C ALA A 36 -6.48 -1.22 4.86
N LEU A 37 -5.79 -0.41 4.04
CA LEU A 37 -6.05 1.02 3.90
C LEU A 37 -7.38 1.32 3.21
N THR A 38 -7.91 0.40 2.41
CA THR A 38 -9.23 0.59 1.80
C THR A 38 -10.35 0.66 2.84
N GLY A 39 -10.10 0.10 4.03
CA GLY A 39 -11.11 -0.08 5.07
C GLY A 39 -11.93 -1.37 4.90
N ASP A 40 -11.74 -2.09 3.80
CA ASP A 40 -12.38 -3.36 3.49
C ASP A 40 -11.57 -4.56 4.00
N ALA A 41 -12.06 -5.77 3.73
CA ALA A 41 -11.33 -6.99 4.01
C ALA A 41 -10.06 -7.07 3.16
N GLU A 42 -8.91 -6.98 3.82
CA GLU A 42 -7.56 -6.99 3.24
C GLU A 42 -7.35 -8.13 2.22
N TYR A 43 -7.85 -9.32 2.54
CA TYR A 43 -7.79 -10.50 1.66
C TYR A 43 -8.53 -10.30 0.33
N LEU A 44 -9.67 -9.59 0.31
CA LEU A 44 -10.42 -9.35 -0.93
C LEU A 44 -9.65 -8.41 -1.85
N VAL A 45 -9.05 -7.35 -1.29
CA VAL A 45 -8.23 -6.40 -2.04
C VAL A 45 -7.00 -7.10 -2.60
N TRP A 46 -6.34 -7.94 -1.80
CA TRP A 46 -5.23 -8.77 -2.26
C TRP A 46 -5.65 -9.74 -3.37
N ALA A 47 -6.80 -10.41 -3.22
CA ALA A 47 -7.31 -11.35 -4.21
C ALA A 47 -7.63 -10.65 -5.55
N CYS A 48 -8.19 -9.43 -5.52
CA CYS A 48 -8.38 -8.62 -6.72
C CYS A 48 -7.02 -8.29 -7.37
N ALA A 49 -6.08 -7.71 -6.62
CA ALA A 49 -4.75 -7.37 -7.15
C ALA A 49 -4.05 -8.60 -7.75
N SER A 50 -4.13 -9.75 -7.08
CA SER A 50 -3.56 -11.00 -7.58
C SER A 50 -4.28 -11.52 -8.82
N SER A 51 -5.60 -11.32 -8.94
CA SER A 51 -6.39 -11.69 -10.12
C SER A 51 -6.10 -10.79 -11.31
N ASP A 52 -5.81 -9.50 -11.08
CA ASP A 52 -5.37 -8.53 -12.09
C ASP A 52 -3.90 -8.71 -12.51
N GLY A 53 -3.18 -9.65 -11.88
CA GLY A 53 -1.77 -9.92 -12.18
C GLY A 53 -0.81 -8.87 -11.60
N MET A 54 -1.25 -8.08 -10.63
CA MET A 54 -0.42 -7.08 -9.98
C MET A 54 0.56 -7.74 -9.00
N PRO A 55 1.79 -7.21 -8.87
CA PRO A 55 2.72 -7.67 -7.85
C PRO A 55 2.15 -7.40 -6.46
N THR A 56 2.02 -8.44 -5.64
CA THR A 56 1.57 -8.31 -4.25
C THR A 56 2.66 -8.83 -3.32
N TYR A 57 2.77 -8.23 -2.14
CA TYR A 57 3.75 -8.63 -1.14
C TYR A 57 3.08 -8.92 0.19
N THR A 58 3.63 -9.87 0.93
CA THR A 58 3.17 -10.17 2.30
C THR A 58 4.27 -9.84 3.29
N ARG A 59 3.94 -9.09 4.34
CA ARG A 59 4.85 -8.79 5.45
C ARG A 59 4.09 -8.80 6.77
N ASN A 60 4.61 -9.52 7.76
CA ASN A 60 3.99 -9.65 9.09
C ASN A 60 2.51 -10.10 9.03
N ASP A 61 2.19 -11.07 8.16
CA ASP A 61 0.82 -11.57 7.92
C ASP A 61 -0.13 -10.55 7.24
N HIS A 62 0.40 -9.42 6.75
CA HIS A 62 -0.37 -8.40 6.05
C HIS A 62 -0.02 -8.33 4.56
N TYR A 63 -1.03 -8.10 3.73
CA TYR A 63 -0.93 -7.95 2.28
C TYR A 63 -0.72 -6.50 1.88
N TYR A 64 0.20 -6.31 0.95
CA TYR A 64 0.59 -5.05 0.36
C TYR A 64 0.40 -5.13 -1.15
N VAL A 65 -0.23 -4.10 -1.71
CA VAL A 65 -0.57 -4.00 -3.14
C VAL A 65 -0.10 -2.67 -3.70
N PRO A 66 0.05 -2.52 -5.02
CA PRO A 66 0.55 -1.28 -5.62
C PRO A 66 -0.42 -0.11 -5.34
N ALA A 67 0.13 1.02 -4.89
CA ALA A 67 -0.62 2.22 -4.55
C ALA A 67 -1.37 2.79 -5.75
N GLU A 68 -0.76 2.77 -6.94
CA GLU A 68 -1.39 3.23 -8.18
C GLU A 68 -2.60 2.37 -8.56
N TRP A 69 -2.47 1.05 -8.47
CA TRP A 69 -3.58 0.13 -8.72
C TRP A 69 -4.70 0.32 -7.70
N MET A 70 -4.35 0.42 -6.41
CA MET A 70 -5.34 0.66 -5.36
C MET A 70 -6.06 2.00 -5.55
N ALA A 71 -5.36 3.06 -5.94
CA ALA A 71 -5.96 4.37 -6.22
C ALA A 71 -6.87 4.36 -7.45
N SER A 72 -6.58 3.50 -8.44
CA SER A 72 -7.39 3.31 -9.64
C SER A 72 -8.68 2.52 -9.34
N GLU A 73 -8.57 1.38 -8.66
CA GLU A 73 -9.70 0.51 -8.35
C GLU A 73 -10.59 1.08 -7.24
N PHE A 74 -9.96 1.66 -6.20
CA PHE A 74 -10.65 2.19 -5.02
C PHE A 74 -10.45 3.70 -4.96
N SER A 75 -11.26 4.43 -5.73
CA SER A 75 -11.19 5.89 -5.82
C SER A 75 -11.21 6.63 -4.47
N HIS A 76 -11.80 6.06 -3.43
CA HIS A 76 -11.78 6.62 -2.07
C HIS A 76 -10.43 6.55 -1.36
N THR A 77 -9.55 5.65 -1.80
CA THR A 77 -8.19 5.48 -1.24
C THR A 77 -7.14 6.32 -1.95
N LYS A 78 -7.47 6.86 -3.13
CA LYS A 78 -6.62 7.75 -3.92
C LYS A 78 -5.89 8.82 -3.09
N PRO A 79 -6.56 9.63 -2.24
CA PRO A 79 -5.86 10.65 -1.46
C PRO A 79 -4.84 10.07 -0.46
N MET A 80 -5.08 8.86 0.07
CA MET A 80 -4.11 8.19 0.95
C MET A 80 -2.94 7.62 0.14
N CYS A 81 -3.22 6.98 -1.00
CA CYS A 81 -2.20 6.44 -1.89
C CYS A 81 -1.27 7.55 -2.39
N GLU A 82 -1.82 8.68 -2.85
CA GLU A 82 -1.04 9.84 -3.29
C GLU A 82 -0.20 10.43 -2.15
N ALA A 83 -0.76 10.52 -0.93
CA ALA A 83 -0.01 11.01 0.23
C ALA A 83 1.17 10.10 0.61
N ILE A 84 0.99 8.77 0.54
CA ILE A 84 2.05 7.79 0.83
C ILE A 84 3.10 7.81 -0.29
N THR A 85 2.68 7.87 -1.55
CA THR A 85 3.60 7.99 -2.68
C THR A 85 4.42 9.28 -2.60
N ALA A 86 3.80 10.42 -2.27
CA ALA A 86 4.51 11.68 -2.08
C ALA A 86 5.49 11.63 -0.88
N ALA A 87 5.21 10.83 0.14
CA ALA A 87 6.10 10.60 1.27
C ALA A 87 7.24 9.60 0.93
N ALA A 88 7.07 8.77 -0.09
CA ALA A 88 8.09 7.84 -0.58
C ALA A 88 9.16 8.54 -1.43
N ASP A 89 8.80 9.65 -2.10
CA ASP A 89 9.67 10.47 -2.95
C ASP A 89 10.55 11.48 -2.16
N ASN A 90 10.30 11.66 -0.84
CA ASN A 90 11.04 12.59 0.03
C ASN A 90 12.14 11.88 0.82
#